data_AF-A0A7X9IAA0-F1
#
_entry.id   AF-A0A7X9IAA0-F1
#
_cell.length_a   1.000
_cell.length_b   1.000
_cell.length_c   1.000
_cell.angle_alpha   90.00
_cell.angle_beta   90.00
_cell.angle_gamma   90.00
#
_symmetry.space_group_name_H-M   'P 1'
#
loop_
_entity.id
_entity.type
_entity.pdbx_description
1 polymer ?
#
loop_
_entity_poly.entity_id
_entity_poly.type
_entity_poly.pdbx_seq_one_letter_code
_entity_poly.pdbx_strand_id
1 'polypeptide(L)'
;MGLSEYYEILGCPFDASIDEIKRTYRRMARQYHPDVNHQPDAVDKFIRITEAYDFIIANHQKIACGDQEFDRIMEEWRKFRQERSRQRAQYYARSSYFRFRNSKYYKSTRILNASSIIFGFAISVLVLTYTIAGYIFRIKHPLNGIENPSVFTFILLLLFSLILFVVSFIYLKAYIDTNRKRKRK
;
A
#
# COMPACT_ATOMS: atom_id res chain seq x y z
N MET A 1 -18.36 -17.72 16.33
CA MET A 1 -17.05 -17.20 15.90
C MET A 1 -16.84 -15.85 16.51
N GLY A 2 -15.79 -15.71 17.32
CA GLY A 2 -15.39 -14.45 17.93
C GLY A 2 -14.48 -13.65 17.02
N LEU A 3 -14.16 -12.41 17.41
CA LEU A 3 -13.28 -11.53 16.65
C LEU A 3 -11.85 -12.10 16.52
N SER A 4 -11.33 -12.69 17.60
CA SER A 4 -10.02 -13.35 17.62
C SER A 4 -9.90 -14.45 16.56
N GLU A 5 -10.96 -15.22 16.36
CA GLU A 5 -10.99 -16.32 15.40
C GLU A 5 -10.81 -15.82 13.95
N TYR A 6 -11.33 -14.64 13.60
CA TYR A 6 -11.11 -14.06 12.27
C TYR A 6 -9.65 -13.68 12.02
N TYR A 7 -8.96 -13.17 13.04
CA TYR A 7 -7.53 -12.88 12.99
C TYR A 7 -6.70 -14.16 12.93
N GLU A 8 -7.10 -15.20 13.67
CA GLU A 8 -6.48 -16.53 13.63
C GLU A 8 -6.64 -17.21 12.27
N ILE A 9 -7.83 -17.14 11.65
CA ILE A 9 -8.09 -17.65 10.29
C ILE A 9 -7.14 -17.01 9.26
N LEU A 10 -6.86 -15.71 9.40
CA LEU A 10 -5.91 -15.00 8.53
C LEU A 10 -4.44 -15.22 8.93
N GLY A 11 -4.20 -15.74 10.12
CA GLY A 11 -2.87 -15.92 10.70
C GLY A 11 -2.14 -14.59 10.92
N CYS A 12 -2.85 -13.57 11.38
CA CYS A 12 -2.26 -12.28 11.78
C CYS A 12 -2.63 -11.94 13.23
N PRO A 13 -1.80 -11.16 13.94
CA PRO A 13 -2.12 -10.72 15.30
C PRO A 13 -3.34 -9.79 15.30
N PHE A 14 -4.00 -9.67 16.47
CA PHE A 14 -5.18 -8.82 16.64
C PHE A 14 -4.91 -7.33 16.38
N ASP A 15 -3.66 -6.89 16.59
CA ASP A 15 -3.19 -5.52 16.34
C ASP A 15 -2.65 -5.30 14.91
N ALA A 16 -2.84 -6.27 14.01
CA ALA A 16 -2.25 -6.21 12.68
C ALA A 16 -2.73 -4.99 11.89
N SER A 17 -1.78 -4.26 11.32
CA SER A 17 -2.07 -3.15 10.40
C SER A 17 -2.83 -3.64 9.15
N ILE A 18 -3.61 -2.76 8.51
CA ILE A 18 -4.31 -3.05 7.24
C ILE A 18 -3.35 -3.63 6.18
N ASP A 19 -2.12 -3.12 6.12
CA ASP A 19 -1.11 -3.59 5.19
C ASP A 19 -0.61 -5.01 5.49
N GLU A 20 -0.56 -5.38 6.77
CA GLU A 20 -0.23 -6.72 7.23
C GLU A 20 -1.38 -7.68 6.95
N ILE A 21 -2.62 -7.32 7.27
CA ILE A 21 -3.84 -8.09 6.96
C ILE A 21 -3.94 -8.37 5.45
N LYS A 22 -3.73 -7.35 4.61
CA LYS A 22 -3.68 -7.52 3.14
C LYS A 22 -2.54 -8.41 2.69
N ARG A 23 -1.42 -8.42 3.40
CA ARG A 23 -0.27 -9.28 3.06
C ARG A 23 -0.53 -10.72 3.44
N THR A 24 -1.02 -10.98 4.65
CA THR A 24 -1.36 -12.34 5.11
C THR A 24 -2.48 -12.94 4.29
N TYR A 25 -3.54 -12.18 3.99
CA TYR A 25 -4.61 -12.59 3.08
C TYR A 25 -4.05 -13.08 1.74
N ARG A 26 -3.19 -12.31 1.06
CA ARG A 26 -2.63 -12.70 -0.25
C ARG A 26 -1.75 -13.95 -0.21
N ARG A 27 -1.10 -14.21 0.93
CA ARG A 27 -0.31 -15.42 1.17
C ARG A 27 -1.24 -16.63 1.33
N MET A 28 -2.22 -16.51 2.24
CA MET A 28 -3.19 -17.57 2.53
C MET A 28 -4.07 -17.88 1.31
N ALA A 29 -4.57 -16.85 0.63
CA ALA A 29 -5.39 -16.98 -0.57
C ALA A 29 -4.64 -17.65 -1.72
N ARG A 30 -3.30 -17.52 -1.79
CA ARG A 30 -2.48 -18.28 -2.76
C ARG A 30 -2.30 -19.73 -2.33
N GLN A 31 -2.09 -19.97 -1.04
CA GLN A 31 -1.86 -21.30 -0.47
C GLN A 31 -3.10 -22.20 -0.53
N TYR A 32 -4.29 -21.63 -0.42
CA TYR A 32 -5.55 -22.39 -0.40
C TYR A 32 -6.39 -22.22 -1.67
N HIS A 33 -5.87 -21.55 -2.71
CA HIS A 33 -6.59 -21.46 -3.98
C HIS A 33 -6.73 -22.86 -4.61
N PRO A 34 -7.90 -23.27 -5.13
CA PRO A 34 -8.12 -24.61 -5.69
C PRO A 34 -7.16 -24.99 -6.83
N ASP A 35 -6.82 -24.06 -7.73
CA ASP A 35 -5.78 -24.28 -8.76
C ASP A 35 -4.37 -24.58 -8.21
N VAL A 36 -4.05 -24.18 -6.98
CA VAL A 36 -2.71 -24.33 -6.38
C VAL A 36 -2.71 -25.47 -5.37
N ASN A 37 -3.79 -25.62 -4.61
CA ASN A 37 -3.96 -26.61 -3.57
C ASN A 37 -5.23 -27.43 -3.84
N HIS A 38 -5.00 -28.71 -4.12
CA HIS A 38 -6.04 -29.67 -4.49
C HIS A 38 -6.60 -30.45 -3.30
N GLN A 39 -6.29 -30.04 -2.06
CA GLN A 39 -6.89 -30.66 -0.88
C GLN A 39 -8.41 -30.40 -0.85
N PRO A 40 -9.21 -31.36 -0.36
CA PRO A 40 -10.67 -31.23 -0.35
C PRO A 40 -11.17 -30.06 0.51
N ASP A 41 -10.38 -29.65 1.50
CA ASP A 41 -10.68 -28.53 2.40
C ASP A 41 -10.14 -27.17 1.91
N ALA A 42 -9.38 -27.13 0.80
CA ALA A 42 -8.77 -25.91 0.30
C ALA A 42 -9.82 -24.86 -0.10
N VAL A 43 -10.88 -25.31 -0.77
CA VAL A 43 -12.01 -24.46 -1.19
C VAL A 43 -12.67 -23.80 0.03
N ASP A 44 -13.00 -24.60 1.05
CA ASP A 44 -13.66 -24.11 2.26
C ASP A 44 -12.78 -23.15 3.04
N LYS A 45 -11.48 -23.46 3.16
CA LYS A 45 -10.49 -22.57 3.77
C LYS A 45 -10.40 -21.26 3.01
N PHE A 46 -10.31 -21.29 1.68
CA PHE A 46 -10.25 -20.09 0.85
C PHE A 46 -11.49 -19.20 1.04
N ILE A 47 -12.67 -19.81 1.13
CA ILE A 47 -13.92 -19.08 1.38
C ILE A 47 -13.87 -18.41 2.76
N ARG A 48 -13.53 -19.14 3.82
CA ARG A 48 -13.41 -18.60 5.19
C ARG A 48 -12.39 -17.47 5.29
N ILE A 49 -11.23 -17.64 4.64
CA ILE A 49 -10.16 -16.61 4.61
C ILE A 49 -10.65 -15.34 3.91
N THR A 50 -11.38 -15.49 2.81
CA THR A 50 -11.92 -14.33 2.07
C THR A 50 -13.00 -13.61 2.87
N GLU A 51 -13.90 -14.36 3.51
CA GLU A 51 -14.92 -13.78 4.40
C GLU A 51 -14.30 -13.04 5.59
N ALA A 52 -13.29 -13.63 6.23
CA ALA A 52 -12.55 -13.02 7.32
C ALA A 52 -11.88 -11.71 6.91
N TYR A 53 -11.17 -11.74 5.77
CA TYR A 53 -10.52 -10.57 5.22
C TYR A 53 -11.52 -9.44 4.91
N ASP A 54 -12.65 -9.78 4.29
CA ASP A 54 -13.67 -8.80 3.93
C ASP A 54 -14.32 -8.15 5.15
N PHE A 55 -14.61 -8.94 6.20
CA PHE A 55 -15.15 -8.43 7.45
C PHE A 55 -14.19 -7.46 8.13
N ILE A 56 -12.93 -7.86 8.31
CA ILE A 56 -11.93 -7.04 9.01
C ILE A 56 -11.64 -5.76 8.23
N ILE A 57 -11.46 -5.83 6.91
CA ILE A 57 -11.16 -4.63 6.10
C ILE A 57 -12.30 -3.63 6.11
N ALA A 58 -13.54 -4.10 6.09
CA ALA A 58 -14.71 -3.22 6.08
C ALA A 58 -14.96 -2.56 7.44
N ASN A 59 -14.49 -3.15 8.53
CA ASN A 59 -14.80 -2.72 9.89
C ASN A 59 -13.55 -2.44 10.75
N HIS A 60 -12.34 -2.40 10.16
CA HIS A 60 -11.07 -2.29 10.89
C HIS A 60 -11.05 -1.17 11.94
N GLN A 61 -11.63 -0.01 11.60
CA GLN A 61 -11.74 1.13 12.52
C GLN A 61 -12.77 0.90 13.63
N LYS A 62 -13.90 0.25 13.32
CA LYS A 62 -15.00 0.05 14.26
C LYS A 62 -14.72 -1.08 15.26
N ILE A 63 -14.04 -2.12 14.79
CA ILE A 63 -13.61 -3.27 15.57
C ILE A 63 -12.62 -2.87 16.67
N ALA A 64 -11.86 -1.79 16.47
CA ALA A 64 -10.91 -1.30 17.47
C ALA A 64 -11.58 -0.74 18.74
N CYS A 65 -12.90 -0.50 18.74
CA CYS A 65 -13.63 0.14 19.84
C CYS A 65 -14.10 -0.80 20.96
N GLY A 66 -13.86 -2.12 20.88
CA GLY A 66 -14.12 -3.09 21.95
C GLY A 66 -15.20 -4.14 21.66
N ASP A 67 -15.28 -5.15 22.53
CA ASP A 67 -15.98 -6.43 22.27
C ASP A 67 -17.51 -6.32 22.16
N GLN A 68 -18.17 -5.41 22.88
CA GLN A 68 -19.64 -5.27 22.81
C GLN A 68 -20.14 -4.72 21.46
N GLU A 69 -19.32 -3.91 20.80
CA GLU A 69 -19.65 -3.34 19.50
C GLU A 69 -19.43 -4.37 18.38
N PHE A 70 -18.54 -5.35 18.60
CA PHE A 70 -18.29 -6.43 17.66
C PHE A 70 -19.56 -7.25 17.38
N ASP A 71 -20.33 -7.62 18.40
CA ASP A 71 -21.53 -8.45 18.21
C ASP A 71 -22.57 -7.75 17.32
N ARG A 72 -22.76 -6.45 17.51
CA ARG A 72 -23.68 -5.63 16.68
C ARG A 72 -23.21 -5.54 15.24
N ILE A 73 -21.93 -5.21 15.02
CA ILE A 73 -21.33 -5.14 13.67
C ILE A 73 -21.42 -6.48 12.97
N MET A 74 -21.21 -7.57 13.72
CA MET A 74 -21.27 -8.93 13.20
C MET A 74 -22.71 -9.30 12.84
N GLU A 75 -23.70 -8.94 13.65
CA GLU A 75 -25.11 -9.14 13.32
C GLU A 75 -25.51 -8.38 12.03
N GLU A 76 -25.12 -7.11 11.90
CA GLU A 76 -25.32 -6.33 10.68
C GLU A 76 -24.62 -6.96 9.46
N TRP A 77 -23.38 -7.43 9.65
CA TRP A 77 -22.62 -8.08 8.58
C TRP A 77 -23.28 -9.38 8.11
N ARG A 78 -23.76 -10.22 9.03
CA ARG A 78 -24.54 -11.43 8.73
C ARG A 78 -25.78 -11.08 7.92
N LYS A 79 -26.49 -10.02 8.30
CA LYS A 79 -27.74 -9.61 7.68
C LYS A 79 -27.57 -9.07 6.25
N PHE A 80 -26.47 -8.35 5.97
CA PHE A 80 -26.36 -7.59 4.71
C PHE A 80 -25.15 -7.91 3.83
N ARG A 81 -24.00 -8.33 4.38
CA ARG A 81 -22.73 -8.40 3.63
C ARG A 81 -22.14 -9.81 3.54
N GLN A 82 -22.53 -10.72 4.41
CA GLN A 82 -21.99 -12.08 4.42
C GLN A 82 -22.29 -12.83 3.11
N GLU A 83 -23.53 -12.77 2.62
CA GLU A 83 -23.92 -13.47 1.39
C GLU A 83 -23.13 -12.97 0.17
N ARG A 84 -23.03 -11.65 0.01
CA ARG A 84 -22.25 -11.05 -1.09
C ARG A 84 -20.76 -11.38 -1.00
N SER A 85 -20.21 -11.41 0.22
CA SER A 85 -18.83 -11.81 0.48
C SER A 85 -18.61 -13.28 0.08
N ARG A 86 -19.51 -14.17 0.49
CA ARG A 86 -19.46 -15.61 0.23
C ARG A 86 -19.59 -15.93 -1.25
N GLN A 87 -20.56 -15.35 -1.95
CA GLN A 87 -20.73 -15.52 -3.39
C GLN A 87 -19.47 -15.10 -4.15
N ARG A 88 -18.85 -13.99 -3.74
CA ARG A 88 -17.59 -13.53 -4.34
C ARG A 88 -16.44 -14.49 -4.04
N ALA A 89 -16.34 -15.00 -2.82
CA ALA A 89 -15.32 -15.97 -2.45
C ALA A 89 -15.48 -17.27 -3.27
N GLN A 90 -16.71 -17.75 -3.44
CA GLN A 90 -17.01 -18.90 -4.30
C GLN A 90 -16.69 -18.64 -5.77
N TYR A 91 -17.01 -17.45 -6.29
CA TYR A 91 -16.66 -17.06 -7.66
C TYR A 91 -15.15 -17.13 -7.89
N TYR A 92 -14.36 -16.62 -6.94
CA TYR A 92 -12.90 -16.67 -7.05
C TYR A 92 -12.33 -18.07 -6.83
N ALA A 93 -12.92 -18.88 -5.94
CA ALA A 93 -12.51 -20.27 -5.76
C ALA A 93 -12.73 -21.12 -7.03
N ARG A 94 -13.79 -20.83 -7.79
CA ARG A 94 -14.09 -21.50 -9.07
C ARG A 94 -13.34 -20.91 -10.26
N SER A 95 -12.81 -19.70 -10.12
CA SER A 95 -12.07 -19.02 -11.18
C SER A 95 -10.62 -19.46 -11.18
N SER A 96 -9.91 -19.26 -12.29
CA SER A 96 -8.47 -19.53 -12.29
C SER A 96 -7.69 -18.59 -11.36
N TYR A 97 -6.62 -19.10 -10.75
CA TYR A 97 -5.75 -18.33 -9.87
C TYR A 97 -5.15 -17.11 -10.61
N PHE A 98 -4.87 -17.25 -11.90
CA PHE A 98 -4.42 -16.14 -12.75
C PHE A 98 -5.48 -15.00 -12.85
N ARG A 99 -6.77 -15.32 -12.93
CA ARG A 99 -7.83 -14.32 -12.91
C ARG A 99 -7.95 -13.67 -11.54
N PHE A 100 -7.91 -14.48 -10.47
CA PHE A 100 -7.97 -14.00 -9.10
C PHE A 100 -6.82 -13.04 -8.77
N ARG A 101 -5.57 -13.39 -9.11
CA ARG A 101 -4.39 -12.55 -8.82
C ARG A 101 -4.41 -11.18 -9.53
N ASN A 102 -5.15 -11.07 -10.62
CA ASN A 102 -5.27 -9.83 -11.40
C ASN A 102 -6.44 -8.95 -10.93
N SER A 103 -7.27 -9.43 -10.01
CA SER A 103 -8.39 -8.68 -9.43
C SER A 103 -7.94 -7.51 -8.54
N LYS A 104 -8.84 -6.55 -8.32
CA LYS A 104 -8.66 -5.44 -7.37
C LYS A 104 -8.41 -5.92 -5.93
N TYR A 105 -8.86 -7.12 -5.59
CA TYR A 105 -8.74 -7.70 -4.25
C TYR A 105 -7.36 -8.28 -3.96
N TYR A 106 -6.69 -8.80 -4.99
CA TYR A 106 -5.33 -9.32 -4.88
C TYR A 106 -4.26 -8.27 -5.14
N LYS A 107 -4.51 -7.30 -6.03
CA LYS A 107 -3.57 -6.21 -6.31
C LYS A 107 -3.48 -5.27 -5.11
N SER A 108 -2.31 -5.21 -4.49
CA SER A 108 -2.00 -4.15 -3.51
C SER A 108 -1.81 -2.85 -4.27
N THR A 109 -2.74 -1.91 -4.09
CA THR A 109 -2.54 -0.52 -4.42
C THR A 109 -1.42 0.00 -3.50
N ARG A 110 -0.15 -0.15 -3.89
CA ARG A 110 0.93 0.55 -3.21
C ARG A 110 0.64 2.04 -3.39
N ILE A 111 0.47 2.75 -2.28
CA ILE A 111 0.20 4.20 -2.27
C ILE A 111 1.38 4.98 -2.88
N LEU A 112 2.55 4.37 -3.01
CA LEU A 112 3.67 4.88 -3.79
C LEU A 112 4.31 3.73 -4.56
N ASN A 113 4.13 3.73 -5.88
CA ASN A 113 4.87 2.80 -6.74
C ASN A 113 6.37 3.13 -6.63
N ALA A 114 7.22 2.11 -6.63
CA ALA A 114 8.68 2.33 -6.55
C ALA A 114 9.17 3.31 -7.63
N SER A 115 8.56 3.20 -8.82
CA SER A 115 8.76 4.13 -9.93
C SER A 115 8.48 5.57 -9.54
N SER A 116 7.32 5.89 -8.97
CA SER A 116 6.96 7.29 -8.63
C SER A 116 7.91 7.90 -7.59
N ILE A 117 8.39 7.10 -6.63
CA ILE A 117 9.38 7.57 -5.64
C ILE A 117 10.72 7.88 -6.31
N ILE A 118 11.20 6.96 -7.15
CA ILE A 118 12.47 7.13 -7.88
C ILE A 118 12.38 8.33 -8.84
N PHE A 119 11.27 8.46 -9.58
CA PHE A 119 11.02 9.60 -10.46
C PHE A 119 11.00 10.92 -9.66
N GLY A 120 10.30 10.96 -8.51
CA GLY A 120 10.28 12.15 -7.66
C GLY A 120 11.68 12.53 -7.14
N PHE A 121 12.52 11.56 -6.82
CA PHE A 121 13.91 11.78 -6.40
C PHE A 121 14.80 12.25 -7.55
N ALA A 122 14.65 11.64 -8.73
CA ALA A 122 15.38 12.08 -9.92
C ALA A 122 15.02 13.53 -10.30
N ILE A 123 13.73 13.89 -10.23
CA ILE A 123 13.26 15.26 -10.50
C ILE A 123 13.84 16.24 -9.47
N SER A 124 13.85 15.90 -8.17
CA SER A 124 14.38 16.81 -7.15
C SER A 124 15.89 17.06 -7.31
N VAL A 125 16.66 16.03 -7.65
CA VAL A 125 18.08 16.15 -8.00
C VAL A 125 18.27 16.99 -9.26
N LEU A 126 17.48 16.75 -10.32
CA LEU A 126 17.55 17.51 -11.56
C LEU A 126 17.27 19.00 -11.29
N VAL A 127 16.21 19.33 -10.56
CA VAL A 127 15.87 20.72 -10.21
C VAL A 127 17.00 21.36 -9.41
N LEU A 128 17.54 20.69 -8.39
CA LEU A 128 18.64 21.21 -7.58
C LEU A 128 19.90 21.46 -8.43
N THR A 129 20.27 20.52 -9.29
CA THR A 129 21.42 20.67 -10.20
C THR A 129 21.21 21.79 -11.20
N TYR A 130 20.01 21.92 -11.76
CA TYR A 130 19.65 23.00 -12.68
C TYR A 130 19.68 24.37 -12.00
N THR A 131 19.19 24.48 -10.76
CA THR A 131 19.24 25.73 -9.99
C THR A 131 20.68 26.19 -9.75
N ILE A 132 21.57 25.27 -9.35
CA ILE A 132 22.98 25.60 -9.08
C ILE A 132 23.74 25.86 -10.39
N ALA A 133 23.69 24.93 -11.33
CA ALA A 133 24.43 25.02 -12.58
C ALA A 133 23.92 26.17 -13.47
N GLY A 134 22.60 26.37 -13.53
CA GLY A 134 21.98 27.45 -14.30
C GLY A 134 22.36 28.82 -13.76
N TYR A 135 22.43 28.99 -12.44
CA TYR A 135 22.89 30.25 -11.84
C TYR A 135 24.37 30.53 -12.14
N ILE A 136 25.24 29.52 -11.98
CA ILE A 136 26.67 29.62 -12.31
C ILE A 136 26.87 29.94 -13.80
N PHE A 137 26.15 29.24 -14.68
CA PHE A 137 26.21 29.45 -16.13
C PHE A 137 25.79 30.88 -16.49
N ARG A 138 24.71 31.39 -15.88
CA ARG A 138 24.23 32.74 -16.13
C ARG A 138 25.18 33.84 -15.64
N ILE A 139 25.94 33.60 -14.56
CA ILE A 139 27.01 34.52 -14.14
C ILE A 139 28.18 34.51 -15.12
N LYS A 140 28.56 33.33 -15.63
CA LYS A 140 29.68 33.19 -16.58
C LYS A 140 29.35 33.71 -17.98
N HIS A 141 28.08 33.68 -18.37
CA HIS A 141 27.60 34.10 -19.69
C HIS A 141 26.52 35.18 -19.55
N PRO A 142 26.91 36.44 -19.25
CA PRO A 142 25.95 37.54 -19.21
C PRO A 142 25.36 37.78 -20.60
N LEU A 143 24.05 38.02 -20.64
CA LEU A 143 23.33 38.32 -21.87
C LEU A 143 23.28 39.83 -22.07
N ASN A 144 23.64 40.30 -23.26
CA ASN A 144 23.61 41.72 -23.60
C ASN A 144 22.20 42.29 -23.40
N GLY A 145 22.07 43.32 -22.58
CA GLY A 145 20.79 44.00 -22.31
C GLY A 145 19.89 43.33 -21.27
N ILE A 146 20.33 42.25 -20.60
CA ILE A 146 19.60 41.62 -19.50
C ILE A 146 20.41 41.77 -18.21
N GLU A 147 19.75 42.24 -17.15
CA GLU A 147 20.40 42.38 -15.84
C GLU A 147 20.87 41.02 -15.27
N ASN A 148 21.93 41.10 -14.46
CA ASN A 148 22.50 39.95 -13.76
C ASN A 148 21.44 39.24 -12.92
N PRO A 149 21.51 37.90 -12.79
CA PRO A 149 20.54 37.15 -12.02
C PRO A 149 20.56 37.58 -10.55
N SER A 150 19.38 37.89 -10.01
CA SER A 150 19.24 38.27 -8.60
C SER A 150 19.71 37.14 -7.67
N VAL A 151 20.62 37.49 -6.77
CA VAL A 151 21.10 36.57 -5.72
C VAL A 151 19.93 36.14 -4.82
N PHE A 152 18.98 37.04 -4.57
CA PHE A 152 17.80 36.75 -3.76
C PHE A 152 16.91 35.67 -4.39
N THR A 153 16.65 35.77 -5.71
CA THR A 153 15.84 34.75 -6.40
C THR A 153 16.56 33.42 -6.48
N PHE A 154 17.88 33.42 -6.63
CA PHE A 154 18.69 32.22 -6.54
C PHE A 154 18.58 31.54 -5.18
N ILE A 155 18.75 32.29 -4.08
CA ILE A 155 18.63 31.75 -2.71
C ILE A 155 17.23 31.15 -2.48
N LEU A 156 16.17 31.84 -2.92
CA LEU A 156 14.80 31.35 -2.79
C LEU A 156 14.58 30.02 -3.54
N LEU A 157 15.03 29.93 -4.79
CA LEU A 157 14.93 28.71 -5.60
C LEU A 157 15.80 27.58 -5.05
N LEU A 158 16.97 27.90 -4.50
CA LEU A 158 17.86 26.94 -3.86
C LEU A 158 17.22 26.36 -2.59
N LEU A 159 16.60 27.19 -1.75
CA LEU A 159 15.86 26.72 -0.58
C LEU A 159 14.69 25.83 -0.99
N PHE A 160 13.91 26.22 -2.00
CA PHE A 160 12.79 25.42 -2.50
C PHE A 160 13.24 24.05 -3.04
N SER A 161 14.30 24.03 -3.87
CA SER A 161 14.86 22.79 -4.40
C SER A 161 15.45 21.89 -3.32
N LEU A 162 16.07 22.47 -2.28
CA LEU A 162 16.57 21.74 -1.11
C LEU A 162 15.41 21.11 -0.33
N ILE A 163 14.30 21.82 -0.12
CA ILE A 163 13.10 21.28 0.54
C ILE A 163 12.55 20.08 -0.25
N LEU A 164 12.40 20.22 -1.58
CA LEU A 164 11.94 19.12 -2.44
C LEU A 164 12.87 17.91 -2.36
N PHE A 165 14.18 18.14 -2.36
CA PHE A 165 15.17 17.09 -2.23
C PHE A 165 15.08 16.37 -0.88
N VAL A 166 14.98 17.11 0.23
CA VAL A 166 14.85 16.55 1.58
C VAL A 166 13.57 15.71 1.71
N VAL A 167 12.43 16.24 1.27
CA VAL A 167 11.16 15.51 1.29
C VAL A 167 11.26 14.23 0.46
N SER A 168 11.78 14.32 -0.76
CA SER A 168 11.96 13.17 -1.64
C SER A 168 12.91 12.12 -1.05
N PHE A 169 13.99 12.56 -0.41
CA PHE A 169 14.96 11.69 0.27
C PHE A 169 14.32 10.94 1.45
N ILE A 170 13.47 11.61 2.25
CA ILE A 170 12.72 10.96 3.33
C ILE A 170 11.84 9.84 2.79
N TYR A 171 11.10 10.08 1.69
CA TYR A 171 10.27 9.06 1.05
C TYR A 171 11.10 7.90 0.48
N LEU A 172 12.24 8.19 -0.16
CA LEU A 172 13.14 7.16 -0.68
C LEU A 172 13.71 6.30 0.45
N LYS A 173 14.16 6.93 1.55
CA LYS A 173 14.67 6.23 2.73
C LYS A 173 13.59 5.32 3.34
N ALA A 174 12.38 5.84 3.55
CA ALA A 174 11.25 5.07 4.07
C ALA A 174 10.91 3.86 3.18
N TYR A 175 10.98 4.03 1.85
CA TYR A 175 10.80 2.95 0.89
C TYR A 175 11.89 1.86 0.99
N ILE A 176 13.15 2.25 1.13
CA ILE A 176 14.26 1.32 1.30
C ILE A 176 14.11 0.53 2.60
N ASP A 177 13.80 1.21 3.70
CA ASP A 177 13.66 0.59 5.03
C ASP A 177 12.50 -0.41 5.09
N THR A 178 11.34 -0.05 4.50
CA THR A 178 10.19 -0.97 4.41
C THR A 178 10.49 -2.21 3.56
N ASN A 179 11.27 -2.09 2.49
CA ASN A 179 11.70 -3.22 1.69
C ASN A 179 12.79 -4.07 2.37
N ARG A 180 13.70 -3.47 3.15
CA ARG A 180 14.71 -4.21 3.94
C ARG A 180 14.06 -5.08 5.01
N LYS A 181 13.08 -4.56 5.75
CA LYS A 181 12.30 -5.33 6.74
C LYS A 181 11.57 -6.53 6.13
N ARG A 182 11.18 -6.45 4.85
CA ARG A 182 10.54 -7.55 4.11
C ARG A 182 11.51 -8.65 3.66
N LYS A 183 12.81 -8.39 3.53
CA LYS A 183 13.81 -9.41 3.17
C LYS A 183 14.30 -10.23 4.38
N ARG A 184 14.07 -9.74 5.60
CA ARG A 184 14.49 -10.38 6.85
C ARG A 184 13.40 -11.23 7.53
N LYS A 185 12.15 -11.15 7.06
CA LYS A 185 11.04 -12.03 7.43
C LYS A 185 10.77 -12.97 6.27
#